data_AF-A0A318CM01-F1
#
_entry.id   AF-A0A318CM01-F1
#
_cell.length_a   1.000
_cell.length_b   1.000
_cell.length_c   1.000
_cell.angle_alpha   90.00
_cell.angle_beta   90.00
_cell.angle_gamma   90.00
#
_symmetry.space_group_name_H-M   'P 1'
#
loop_
_entity.id
_entity.type
_entity.pdbx_description
1 polymer ?
#
loop_
_entity_poly.entity_id
_entity_poly.type
_entity_poly.pdbx_seq_one_letter_code
_entity_poly.pdbx_strand_id
1 'polypeptide(L)'
;MKRVSLMVVLAIAVVMVLTGCLSVAKTRSLVGAWNLSVIRSESETFTAFMQISTHDKGKLSGYLGNHIHTANYGTISGTTSKDNISFLYSSYEGGETIQFAGKFDADGMTGTATVYIDGGYKSGPHDWTAQRTE
;
A
#
# COMPACT_ATOMS: atom_id res chain seq x y z
N MET A 1 26.42 4.47 -49.25
CA MET A 1 25.24 4.41 -48.36
C MET A 1 25.38 3.33 -47.27
N LYS A 2 26.49 3.29 -46.51
CA LYS A 2 26.69 2.32 -45.39
C LYS A 2 26.92 2.98 -44.02
N ARG A 3 27.32 4.26 -44.00
CA ARG A 3 27.61 5.00 -42.75
C ARG A 3 26.36 5.56 -42.07
N VAL A 4 25.32 5.90 -42.84
CA VAL A 4 24.08 6.50 -42.32
C VAL A 4 23.26 5.47 -41.53
N SER A 5 23.13 4.24 -42.04
CA SER A 5 22.40 3.17 -41.37
C SER A 5 23.03 2.75 -40.03
N LEU A 6 24.37 2.82 -39.92
CA LEU A 6 25.06 2.47 -38.66
C LEU A 6 24.82 3.51 -37.56
N MET A 7 24.78 4.80 -37.90
CA MET A 7 24.51 5.87 -36.93
C MET A 7 23.07 5.87 -36.43
N VAL A 8 22.11 5.54 -37.27
CA VAL A 8 20.70 5.43 -36.87
C VAL A 8 20.48 4.27 -35.90
N VAL A 9 21.13 3.12 -36.12
CA VAL A 9 21.05 1.98 -35.20
C VAL A 9 21.72 2.29 -33.86
N LEU A 10 22.86 3.00 -33.86
CA LEU A 10 23.53 3.41 -32.64
C LEU A 10 22.69 4.42 -31.84
N ALA A 11 22.02 5.36 -32.51
CA ALA A 11 21.13 6.33 -31.85
C ALA A 11 19.92 5.64 -31.20
N ILE A 12 19.32 4.64 -31.87
CA ILE A 12 18.19 3.88 -31.32
C ILE A 12 18.62 3.02 -30.12
N ALA A 13 19.80 2.40 -30.19
CA ALA A 13 20.36 1.64 -29.07
C ALA A 13 20.65 2.54 -27.85
N VAL A 14 21.17 3.75 -28.07
CA VAL A 14 21.44 4.72 -27.00
C VAL A 14 20.13 5.22 -26.37
N VAL A 15 19.07 5.46 -27.14
CA VAL A 15 17.74 5.85 -26.61
C VAL A 15 17.10 4.72 -25.79
N MET A 16 17.28 3.45 -26.18
CA MET A 16 16.82 2.31 -25.38
C MET A 16 17.62 2.12 -24.09
N VAL A 17 18.93 2.41 -24.11
CA VAL A 17 19.76 2.37 -22.89
C VAL A 17 19.46 3.55 -21.95
N LEU A 18 19.16 4.74 -22.47
CA LEU A 18 18.83 5.93 -21.67
C LEU A 18 17.38 5.95 -21.14
N THR A 19 16.43 5.31 -21.81
CA THR A 19 15.06 5.14 -21.28
C THR A 19 14.91 3.86 -20.44
N GLY A 20 15.84 2.91 -20.57
CA GLY A 20 15.85 1.63 -19.88
C GLY A 20 16.26 1.67 -18.41
N CYS A 21 16.81 2.79 -17.93
CA CYS A 21 16.82 3.07 -16.50
C CYS A 21 15.47 3.67 -16.10
N LEU A 22 14.40 2.86 -16.19
CA LEU A 22 13.34 2.95 -15.21
C LEU A 22 14.05 2.86 -13.87
N SER A 23 14.25 4.02 -13.24
CA SER A 23 14.62 4.12 -11.84
C SER A 23 13.60 3.26 -11.12
N VAL A 24 13.96 1.99 -10.89
CA VAL A 24 13.32 1.13 -9.93
C VAL A 24 13.73 1.78 -8.63
N ALA A 25 13.00 2.85 -8.26
CA ALA A 25 12.97 3.35 -6.90
C ALA A 25 12.83 2.08 -6.09
N LYS A 26 13.87 1.79 -5.30
CA LYS A 26 13.99 0.54 -4.56
C LYS A 26 12.94 0.64 -3.46
N THR A 27 11.67 0.43 -3.82
CA THR A 27 10.55 0.44 -2.91
C THR A 27 10.80 -0.72 -1.98
N ARG A 28 11.30 -0.40 -0.79
CA ARG A 28 11.54 -1.38 0.27
C ARG A 28 10.24 -2.17 0.42
N SER A 29 10.37 -3.50 0.50
CA SER A 29 9.20 -4.34 0.60
C SER A 29 8.36 -3.94 1.81
N LEU A 30 7.06 -3.70 1.59
CA LEU A 30 6.12 -3.44 2.67
C LEU A 30 5.73 -4.71 3.44
N VAL A 31 6.17 -5.89 2.97
CA VAL A 31 5.96 -7.16 3.68
C VAL A 31 6.54 -7.07 5.09
N GLY A 32 5.68 -7.32 6.08
CA GLY A 32 6.03 -7.17 7.47
C GLY A 32 4.83 -6.85 8.35
N ALA A 33 5.15 -6.75 9.63
CA ALA A 33 4.27 -6.37 10.70
C ALA A 33 4.21 -4.84 10.84
N TRP A 34 3.01 -4.32 11.08
CA TRP A 34 2.74 -2.90 11.22
C TRP A 34 1.72 -2.66 12.34
N ASN A 35 1.96 -1.65 13.17
CA ASN A 35 0.99 -1.17 14.15
C ASN A 35 0.14 -0.08 13.50
N LEU A 36 -1.11 -0.41 13.15
CA LEU A 36 -2.09 0.48 12.54
C LEU A 36 -2.87 1.24 13.63
N SER A 37 -3.07 2.53 13.43
CA SER A 37 -3.90 3.41 14.24
C SER A 37 -4.82 4.23 13.34
N VAL A 38 -6.12 4.27 13.65
CA VAL A 38 -7.14 5.05 12.94
C VAL A 38 -7.86 5.95 13.94
N ILE A 39 -7.71 7.26 13.79
CA ILE A 39 -8.28 8.28 14.66
C ILE A 39 -9.69 8.59 14.18
N ARG A 40 -10.71 8.08 14.88
CA ARG A 40 -12.13 8.28 14.52
C ARG A 40 -12.71 9.57 15.11
N SER A 41 -12.21 10.00 16.26
CA SER A 41 -12.53 11.26 16.93
C SER A 41 -11.44 11.60 17.96
N GLU A 42 -11.54 12.76 18.61
CA GLU A 42 -10.60 13.16 19.69
C GLU A 42 -10.51 12.15 20.85
N SER A 43 -11.56 11.34 21.06
CA SER A 43 -11.64 10.36 22.14
C SER A 43 -11.63 8.90 21.68
N GLU A 44 -11.64 8.62 20.37
CA GLU A 44 -11.73 7.27 19.84
C GLU A 44 -10.63 7.00 18.81
N THR A 45 -9.73 6.07 19.15
CA THR A 45 -8.70 5.55 18.25
C THR A 45 -8.84 4.05 18.15
N PHE A 46 -9.06 3.56 16.93
CA PHE A 46 -8.99 2.14 16.62
C PHE A 46 -7.53 1.76 16.37
N THR A 47 -7.05 0.69 17.01
CA THR A 47 -5.71 0.15 16.78
C THR A 47 -5.79 -1.30 16.35
N ALA A 48 -4.91 -1.70 15.44
CA ALA A 48 -4.82 -3.07 14.96
C ALA A 48 -3.38 -3.43 14.56
N PHE A 49 -3.09 -4.73 14.65
CA PHE A 49 -1.91 -5.30 14.03
C PHE A 49 -2.19 -5.59 12.55
N MET A 50 -1.43 -4.97 11.66
CA MET A 50 -1.51 -5.18 10.22
C MET A 50 -0.32 -6.00 9.75
N GLN A 51 -0.58 -7.17 9.18
CA GLN A 51 0.46 -7.98 8.54
C GLN A 51 0.31 -7.91 7.03
N ILE A 52 1.28 -7.27 6.37
CA ILE A 52 1.41 -7.36 4.91
C ILE A 52 2.18 -8.64 4.60
N SER A 53 1.53 -9.55 3.89
CA SER A 53 2.07 -10.87 3.54
C SER A 53 2.69 -10.88 2.14
N THR A 54 2.15 -10.09 1.21
CA THR A 54 2.71 -9.94 -0.14
C THR A 54 2.83 -8.48 -0.51
N HIS A 55 3.91 -8.13 -1.20
CA HIS A 55 4.11 -6.84 -1.86
C HIS A 55 4.98 -7.07 -3.10
N ASP A 56 4.34 -7.32 -4.24
CA ASP A 56 5.01 -7.56 -5.52
C ASP A 56 4.39 -6.70 -6.63
N LYS A 57 5.24 -6.06 -7.43
CA LYS A 57 4.83 -5.20 -8.57
C LYS A 57 3.72 -4.21 -8.22
N GLY A 58 3.80 -3.62 -7.03
CA GLY A 58 2.84 -2.64 -6.54
C GLY A 58 1.47 -3.21 -6.17
N LYS A 59 1.34 -4.53 -6.00
CA LYS A 59 0.15 -5.17 -5.39
C LYS A 59 0.51 -5.62 -3.99
N LEU A 60 -0.39 -5.42 -3.04
CA LEU A 60 -0.24 -5.91 -1.67
C LEU A 60 -1.44 -6.72 -1.21
N SER A 61 -1.18 -7.66 -0.31
CA SER A 61 -2.21 -8.39 0.43
C SER A 61 -1.75 -8.75 1.84
N GLY A 62 -2.70 -9.00 2.72
CA GLY A 62 -2.43 -9.23 4.14
C GLY A 62 -3.68 -9.39 4.98
N TYR A 63 -3.54 -9.13 6.28
CA TYR A 63 -4.65 -9.17 7.24
C TYR A 63 -4.52 -8.10 8.32
N LEU A 64 -5.65 -7.79 8.96
CA LEU A 64 -5.71 -7.02 10.22
C LEU A 64 -6.11 -7.97 11.36
N GLY A 65 -5.56 -7.78 12.55
CA GLY A 65 -5.86 -8.56 13.76
C GLY A 65 -5.46 -7.82 15.05
N ASN A 66 -5.61 -8.47 16.21
CA ASN A 66 -5.26 -7.86 17.50
C ASN A 66 -3.83 -8.17 17.96
N HIS A 67 -3.22 -9.25 17.48
CA HIS A 67 -1.84 -9.63 17.75
C HIS A 67 -1.40 -10.79 16.84
N ILE A 68 -0.08 -10.97 16.67
CA ILE A 68 0.51 -12.20 16.12
C ILE A 68 0.00 -13.38 16.98
N HIS A 69 -0.64 -14.38 16.37
CA HIS A 69 -1.26 -15.57 17.00
C HIS A 69 -2.73 -15.45 17.49
N THR A 70 -3.44 -14.37 17.19
CA THR A 70 -4.90 -14.27 17.43
C THR A 70 -5.70 -14.37 16.13
N ALA A 71 -7.02 -14.60 16.23
CA ALA A 71 -7.90 -14.59 15.08
C ALA A 71 -7.83 -13.22 14.38
N ASN A 72 -7.61 -13.25 13.07
CA ASN A 72 -7.60 -12.07 12.22
C ASN A 72 -9.03 -11.53 12.07
N TYR A 73 -9.19 -10.21 12.06
CA TYR A 73 -10.48 -9.54 11.85
C TYR A 73 -10.94 -9.63 10.40
N GLY A 74 -9.98 -9.67 9.47
CA GLY A 74 -10.28 -9.66 8.05
C GLY A 74 -9.02 -9.62 7.20
N THR A 75 -9.23 -9.41 5.91
CA THR A 75 -8.15 -9.31 4.92
C THR A 75 -7.91 -7.88 4.50
N ILE A 76 -6.69 -7.59 4.04
CA ILE A 76 -6.39 -6.40 3.26
C ILE A 76 -5.94 -6.77 1.85
N SER A 77 -6.35 -5.98 0.87
CA SER A 77 -5.89 -6.07 -0.52
C SER A 77 -5.76 -4.68 -1.11
N GLY A 78 -4.68 -4.44 -1.86
CA GLY A 78 -4.40 -3.07 -2.32
C GLY A 78 -3.27 -2.95 -3.31
N THR A 79 -2.89 -1.71 -3.56
CA THR A 79 -1.84 -1.34 -4.50
C THR A 79 -0.95 -0.22 -3.97
N THR A 80 0.27 -0.15 -4.51
CA THR A 80 1.22 0.95 -4.35
C THR A 80 1.66 1.49 -5.70
N SER A 81 1.94 2.79 -5.75
CA SER A 81 2.52 3.45 -6.92
C SER A 81 3.35 4.64 -6.47
N LYS A 82 4.66 4.59 -6.75
CA LYS A 82 5.66 5.49 -6.14
C LYS A 82 5.52 5.42 -4.61
N ASP A 83 5.27 6.56 -3.97
CA ASP A 83 5.13 6.68 -2.52
C ASP A 83 3.66 6.66 -2.08
N ASN A 84 2.73 6.31 -2.97
CA ASN A 84 1.29 6.24 -2.66
C ASN A 84 0.85 4.81 -2.40
N ILE A 85 -0.08 4.65 -1.46
CA ILE A 85 -0.67 3.38 -1.10
C ILE A 85 -2.20 3.51 -1.05
N SER A 86 -2.90 2.49 -1.53
CA SER A 86 -4.33 2.34 -1.27
C SER A 86 -4.67 0.87 -1.07
N PHE A 87 -5.48 0.56 -0.05
CA PHE A 87 -5.91 -0.80 0.22
C PHE A 87 -7.30 -0.81 0.84
N LEU A 88 -7.99 -1.93 0.65
CA LEU A 88 -9.29 -2.20 1.23
C LEU A 88 -9.11 -3.25 2.31
N TYR A 89 -9.64 -2.97 3.50
CA TYR A 89 -9.92 -3.97 4.52
C TYR A 89 -11.34 -4.53 4.32
N SER A 90 -11.50 -5.84 4.53
CA SER A 90 -12.79 -6.53 4.53
C SER A 90 -12.86 -7.49 5.71
N SER A 91 -13.87 -7.29 6.56
CA SER A 91 -14.15 -8.16 7.72
C SER A 91 -14.51 -9.58 7.29
N TYR A 92 -14.05 -10.59 8.03
CA TYR A 92 -14.51 -11.96 7.85
C TYR A 92 -15.94 -12.20 8.32
N GLU A 93 -16.43 -11.40 9.26
CA GLU A 93 -17.83 -11.44 9.71
C GLU A 93 -18.77 -10.82 8.68
N GLY A 94 -18.22 -10.12 7.67
CA GLY A 94 -18.98 -9.34 6.72
C GLY A 94 -19.43 -7.99 7.29
N GLY A 95 -20.24 -7.27 6.53
CA GLY A 95 -20.86 -6.00 6.95
C GLY A 95 -19.92 -4.80 6.96
N GLU A 96 -18.66 -4.93 7.36
CA GLU A 96 -17.72 -3.80 7.43
C GLU A 96 -16.60 -3.90 6.37
N THR A 97 -16.39 -2.79 5.66
CA THR A 97 -15.18 -2.55 4.85
C THR A 97 -14.58 -1.20 5.19
N ILE A 98 -13.25 -1.10 5.11
CA ILE A 98 -12.55 0.16 5.33
C ILE A 98 -11.61 0.40 4.16
N GLN A 99 -11.79 1.54 3.48
CA GLN A 99 -10.93 1.96 2.38
C GLN A 99 -9.85 2.89 2.92
N PHE A 100 -8.59 2.50 2.75
CA PHE A 100 -7.42 3.28 3.10
C PHE A 100 -6.78 3.88 1.86
N ALA A 101 -6.38 5.14 1.96
CA ALA A 101 -5.56 5.83 0.97
C ALA A 101 -4.52 6.67 1.71
N GLY A 102 -3.30 6.73 1.18
CA GLY A 102 -2.23 7.43 1.87
C GLY A 102 -0.90 7.43 1.14
N LYS A 103 0.13 7.77 1.90
CA LYS A 103 1.52 7.71 1.51
C LYS A 103 2.29 6.75 2.41
N PHE A 104 3.41 6.26 1.92
CA PHE A 104 4.32 5.41 2.70
C PHE A 104 5.76 5.79 2.42
N ASP A 105 6.60 5.52 3.40
CA ASP A 105 8.06 5.58 3.28
C ASP A 105 8.70 4.29 3.82
N ALA A 106 9.97 4.34 4.20
CA ALA A 106 10.72 3.17 4.63
C ALA A 106 10.25 2.60 5.98
N ASP A 107 9.65 3.43 6.84
CA ASP A 107 9.43 3.12 8.25
C ASP A 107 7.97 3.36 8.68
N GLY A 108 7.20 4.12 7.91
CA GLY A 108 5.81 4.45 8.23
C GLY A 108 4.88 4.61 7.04
N MET A 109 3.59 4.64 7.37
CA MET A 109 2.50 4.97 6.46
C MET A 109 1.57 5.97 7.13
N THR A 110 0.99 6.88 6.35
CA THR A 110 -0.01 7.84 6.82
C THR A 110 -1.04 8.13 5.75
N GLY A 111 -2.26 8.49 6.15
CA GLY A 111 -3.28 8.89 5.19
C GLY A 111 -4.66 9.01 5.79
N THR A 112 -5.67 8.79 4.96
CA THR A 112 -7.08 8.79 5.36
C THR A 112 -7.77 7.45 5.11
N ALA A 113 -8.73 7.14 5.97
CA ALA A 113 -9.53 5.92 5.95
C ALA A 113 -11.02 6.29 5.89
N THR A 114 -11.79 5.54 5.11
CA THR A 114 -13.26 5.68 5.05
C THR A 114 -13.88 4.33 5.36
N VAL A 115 -14.75 4.30 6.37
CA VAL A 115 -15.47 3.10 6.82
C VAL A 115 -16.80 3.02 6.08
N TYR A 116 -17.15 1.82 5.63
CA TYR A 116 -18.45 1.50 5.05
C TYR A 116 -19.06 0.31 5.81
N ILE A 117 -20.30 0.48 6.29
CA ILE A 117 -21.05 -0.56 7.00
C ILE A 117 -22.31 -0.91 6.19
N ASP A 118 -22.51 -2.19 5.94
CA ASP A 118 -23.60 -2.81 5.18
C ASP A 118 -23.84 -2.17 3.81
N GLY A 119 -22.81 -1.56 3.22
CA GLY A 119 -22.87 -0.84 1.95
C GLY A 119 -23.67 0.47 1.96
N GLY A 120 -24.33 0.82 3.08
CA GLY A 120 -25.21 1.98 3.19
C GLY A 120 -24.69 3.10 4.08
N TYR A 121 -23.97 2.76 5.16
CA TYR A 121 -23.41 3.75 6.08
C TYR A 121 -21.96 4.08 5.71
N LYS A 122 -21.59 5.36 5.76
CA LYS A 122 -20.25 5.87 5.45
C LYS A 122 -19.76 6.77 6.59
N SER A 123 -18.54 6.53 7.07
CA SER A 123 -17.88 7.35 8.11
C SER A 123 -16.44 7.67 7.72
N GLY A 124 -16.01 8.91 7.96
CA GLY A 124 -14.70 9.45 7.59
C GLY A 124 -14.77 10.60 6.57
N PRO A 125 -13.61 11.08 6.06
CA PRO A 125 -12.28 10.50 6.23
C PRO A 125 -11.74 10.61 7.67
N HIS A 126 -11.10 9.53 8.13
CA HIS A 126 -10.41 9.43 9.41
C HIS A 126 -8.91 9.36 9.19
N ASP A 127 -8.13 10.11 9.96
CA ASP A 127 -6.67 10.03 9.86
C ASP A 127 -6.17 8.67 10.34
N TRP A 128 -5.21 8.09 9.63
CA TRP A 128 -4.56 6.86 10.06
C TRP A 128 -3.06 6.93 9.89
N THR A 129 -2.37 6.15 10.73
CA THR A 129 -0.94 5.91 10.66
C THR A 129 -0.65 4.43 10.82
N ALA A 130 0.42 3.95 10.19
CA ALA A 130 0.96 2.63 10.48
C ALA A 130 2.48 2.72 10.64
N GLN A 131 3.01 2.09 11.68
CA GLN A 131 4.45 2.06 11.98
C GLN A 131 4.94 0.62 11.95
N ARG A 132 6.13 0.40 11.39
CA ARG A 132 6.72 -0.93 11.33
C ARG A 132 6.96 -1.47 12.74
N THR A 133 6.65 -2.74 12.96
CA THR A 133 7.05 -3.44 14.19
C THR A 133 8.43 -4.04 13.96
N GLU A 134 9.41 -3.68 14.80
CA GLU A 134 10.78 -4.26 14.78
C GLU A 134 10.78 -5.69 15.31
#